data_AF-I0IMM8-F1
#
_entry.id   AF-I0IMM8-F1
#
_cell.length_a   1.000
_cell.length_b   1.000
_cell.length_c   1.000
_cell.angle_alpha   90.00
_cell.angle_beta   90.00
_cell.angle_gamma   90.00
#
_symmetry.space_group_name_H-M   'P 1'
#
loop_
_entity.id
_entity.type
_entity.pdbx_description
1 polymer ?
#
loop_
_entity_poly.entity_id
_entity_poly.type
_entity_poly.pdbx_seq_one_letter_code
_entity_poly.pdbx_strand_id
1 'polypeptide(L)'
;MIPDIHFDDDITSNGFIAVKENGQEIKASIWLMMLEAIKGTHHRYSLKKEDQFMKKVSATEILPNNIYSDQRAEARKRIISIKKDRSINLGPLLRIVFENHDTVLFQIQEMLLVEGISDPQKVQEEIDTYNELLPAKNELSAVLFIEITSEDKVRETLDRLRGIDRQPSIHLVFPSGKISAIFESDRSEDSKMSSVHYIRFPLGNTGASLLKNMKEDEKAFLLADHPAYSAMVQLPLPLLSSLRSDLD
;
A
#
# COMPACT_ATOMS: atom_id res chain seq x y z
N MET A 1 -1.69 -30.42 -3.06
CA MET A 1 -2.57 -30.00 -4.19
C MET A 1 -3.36 -28.83 -3.66
N ILE A 2 -2.91 -27.61 -3.94
CA ILE A 2 -3.58 -26.38 -3.51
C ILE A 2 -4.86 -26.30 -4.36
N PRO A 3 -6.06 -26.14 -3.77
CA PRO A 3 -7.27 -26.04 -4.57
C PRO A 3 -7.20 -24.80 -5.45
N ASP A 4 -7.57 -24.92 -6.72
CA ASP A 4 -7.82 -23.78 -7.60
C ASP A 4 -8.98 -22.96 -7.02
N ILE A 5 -8.64 -21.87 -6.34
CA ILE A 5 -9.59 -20.90 -5.83
C ILE A 5 -9.91 -19.95 -6.98
N HIS A 6 -11.14 -20.00 -7.50
CA HIS A 6 -11.64 -18.97 -8.41
C HIS A 6 -11.91 -17.67 -7.63
N PHE A 7 -11.24 -16.61 -8.06
CA PHE A 7 -11.32 -15.26 -7.48
C PHE A 7 -12.36 -14.43 -8.24
N ASP A 8 -13.50 -14.15 -7.63
CA ASP A 8 -14.40 -13.06 -8.06
C ASP A 8 -13.89 -11.74 -7.43
N ASP A 9 -12.93 -11.10 -8.10
CA ASP A 9 -12.32 -9.83 -7.67
C ASP A 9 -12.95 -8.64 -8.42
N ASP A 10 -14.08 -8.15 -7.94
CA ASP A 10 -14.83 -7.03 -8.57
C ASP A 10 -14.22 -5.62 -8.30
N ILE A 11 -12.96 -5.56 -7.84
CA ILE A 11 -12.13 -4.33 -7.84
C ILE A 11 -11.08 -4.37 -8.96
N THR A 12 -10.85 -5.52 -9.60
CA THR A 12 -9.84 -5.70 -10.65
C THR A 12 -10.31 -6.67 -11.72
N SER A 13 -11.43 -6.39 -12.38
CA SER A 13 -11.84 -7.15 -13.58
C SER A 13 -10.80 -7.12 -14.71
N ASN A 14 -9.76 -6.29 -14.61
CA ASN A 14 -8.57 -6.37 -15.44
C ASN A 14 -7.41 -6.98 -14.65
N GLY A 15 -7.01 -8.21 -15.00
CA GLY A 15 -5.83 -8.85 -14.42
C GLY A 15 -4.59 -7.98 -14.58
N PHE A 16 -3.88 -7.75 -13.48
CA PHE A 16 -2.60 -7.03 -13.46
C PHE A 16 -1.44 -8.03 -13.34
N ILE A 17 -0.28 -7.61 -13.81
CA ILE A 17 0.96 -8.38 -13.76
C ILE A 17 1.93 -7.65 -12.85
N ALA A 18 2.32 -8.31 -11.77
CA ALA A 18 3.33 -7.82 -10.86
C ALA A 18 4.68 -8.43 -11.17
N VAL A 19 5.73 -7.69 -10.83
CA VAL A 19 7.11 -8.15 -10.91
C VAL A 19 7.74 -8.10 -9.54
N LYS A 20 8.21 -9.26 -9.11
CA LYS A 20 9.04 -9.40 -7.92
C LYS A 20 10.42 -8.79 -8.14
N GLU A 21 11.10 -8.45 -7.06
CA GLU A 21 12.49 -7.97 -7.08
C GLU A 21 13.45 -8.92 -7.78
N ASN A 22 13.22 -10.23 -7.68
CA ASN A 22 14.00 -11.24 -8.40
C ASN A 22 13.74 -11.25 -9.93
N GLY A 23 12.80 -10.45 -10.42
CA GLY A 23 12.39 -10.34 -11.82
C GLY A 23 11.37 -11.39 -12.25
N GLN A 24 10.78 -12.13 -11.31
CA GLN A 24 9.73 -13.10 -11.61
C GLN A 24 8.39 -12.39 -11.78
N GLU A 25 7.74 -12.63 -12.92
CA GLU A 25 6.40 -12.12 -13.24
C GLU A 25 5.33 -13.00 -12.62
N ILE A 26 4.30 -12.37 -12.05
CA ILE A 26 3.17 -13.05 -11.41
C ILE A 26 1.88 -12.38 -11.85
N LYS A 27 0.99 -13.16 -12.47
CA LYS A 27 -0.42 -12.80 -12.63
C LYS A 27 -1.10 -12.99 -11.28
N ALA A 28 -1.45 -11.88 -10.67
CA ALA A 28 -1.98 -11.82 -9.33
C ALA A 28 -3.02 -10.72 -9.29
N SER A 29 -4.09 -10.90 -8.52
CA SER A 29 -4.87 -9.73 -8.13
C SER A 29 -4.01 -8.82 -7.27
N ILE A 30 -4.34 -7.52 -7.21
CA ILE A 30 -3.65 -6.52 -6.36
C ILE A 30 -3.43 -7.06 -4.94
N TRP A 31 -4.38 -7.88 -4.49
CA TRP A 31 -4.33 -8.55 -3.21
C TRP A 31 -3.16 -9.54 -3.07
N LEU A 32 -2.92 -10.43 -4.04
CA LEU A 32 -1.73 -11.29 -4.07
C LEU A 32 -0.44 -10.47 -4.26
N MET A 33 -0.49 -9.37 -5.00
CA MET A 33 0.67 -8.50 -5.20
C MET A 33 1.16 -7.87 -3.89
N MET A 34 0.22 -7.47 -3.01
CA MET A 34 0.55 -6.98 -1.67
C MET A 34 1.25 -8.05 -0.85
N LEU A 35 0.73 -9.28 -0.83
CA LEU A 35 1.36 -10.37 -0.09
C LEU A 35 2.78 -10.67 -0.59
N GLU A 36 2.98 -10.73 -1.90
CA GLU A 36 4.29 -11.07 -2.50
C GLU A 36 5.31 -9.94 -2.36
N ALA A 37 4.90 -8.67 -2.40
CA ALA A 37 5.77 -7.54 -2.12
C ALA A 37 6.33 -7.58 -0.69
N ILE A 38 5.52 -8.07 0.26
CA ILE A 38 5.88 -8.16 1.68
C ILE A 38 6.78 -9.35 1.95
N LYS A 39 6.57 -10.48 1.26
CA LYS A 39 7.49 -11.62 1.33
C LYS A 39 8.92 -11.24 0.95
N GLY A 40 9.09 -10.33 -0.01
CA GLY A 40 10.38 -9.79 -0.43
C GLY A 40 11.06 -8.87 0.60
N THR A 41 10.28 -8.31 1.53
CA THR A 41 10.79 -7.42 2.60
C THR A 41 11.20 -8.16 3.88
N HIS A 42 11.02 -9.49 3.98
CA HIS A 42 11.52 -10.25 5.12
C HIS A 42 13.05 -10.21 5.16
N HIS A 43 13.56 -9.45 6.14
CA HIS A 43 14.96 -9.08 6.42
C HIS A 43 15.36 -7.69 5.94
N ARG A 44 14.89 -6.65 6.63
CA ARG A 44 15.71 -5.54 7.18
C ARG A 44 14.84 -4.32 7.47
N TYR A 45 14.07 -4.32 8.54
CA TYR A 45 13.56 -3.05 9.06
C TYR A 45 13.57 -3.12 10.59
N SER A 46 14.25 -2.14 11.18
CA SER A 46 14.19 -1.81 12.59
C SER A 46 14.31 -0.31 12.64
N LEU A 47 13.16 0.36 12.68
CA LEU A 47 13.10 1.78 12.99
C LEU A 47 12.44 1.91 14.35
N LYS A 48 13.22 2.34 15.34
CA LYS A 48 12.65 2.85 16.59
C LYS A 48 11.80 4.08 16.26
N LYS A 49 10.49 4.05 16.54
CA LYS A 49 9.64 5.25 16.56
C LYS A 49 8.67 5.17 17.74
N GLU A 50 8.81 6.13 18.66
CA GLU A 50 8.06 6.20 19.94
C GLU A 50 6.73 6.96 19.88
N ASP A 51 6.30 7.50 18.74
CA ASP A 51 5.01 8.24 18.64
C ASP A 51 4.16 7.75 17.45
N GLN A 52 3.43 6.66 17.64
CA GLN A 52 2.42 6.18 16.69
C GLN A 52 1.02 6.60 17.15
N PHE A 53 0.26 7.26 16.26
CA PHE A 53 -1.12 7.69 16.52
C PHE A 53 -2.15 6.62 16.17
N MET A 54 -1.91 5.87 15.09
CA MET A 54 -2.77 4.75 14.71
C MET A 54 -2.63 3.57 15.68
N LYS A 55 -3.76 2.96 16.03
CA LYS A 55 -3.79 1.72 16.81
C LYS A 55 -3.03 0.63 16.04
N LYS A 56 -2.06 -0.02 16.68
CA LYS A 56 -1.41 -1.22 16.14
C LYS A 56 -2.35 -2.41 16.13
N VAL A 57 -2.14 -3.30 15.16
CA VAL A 57 -2.73 -4.64 15.19
C VAL A 57 -2.09 -5.43 16.32
N SER A 58 -2.93 -6.08 17.13
CA SER A 58 -2.52 -6.92 18.25
C SER A 58 -2.86 -8.38 18.01
N ALA A 59 -2.15 -9.30 18.66
CA ALA A 59 -2.43 -10.73 18.59
C ALA A 59 -3.87 -11.09 18.98
N THR A 60 -4.51 -10.28 19.84
CA THR A 60 -5.91 -10.49 20.25
C THR A 60 -6.93 -10.22 19.14
N GLU A 61 -6.52 -9.57 18.05
CA GLU A 61 -7.36 -9.30 16.87
C GLU A 61 -7.18 -10.36 15.78
N ILE A 62 -6.19 -11.25 15.93
CA ILE A 62 -5.93 -12.33 14.98
C ILE A 62 -6.87 -13.50 15.28
N LEU A 63 -7.49 -13.99 14.21
CA LEU A 63 -8.40 -15.13 14.26
C LEU A 63 -7.60 -16.38 13.90
N PRO A 64 -7.87 -17.53 14.54
CA PRO A 64 -7.30 -18.79 14.09
C PRO A 64 -7.65 -19.05 12.61
N ASN A 65 -6.71 -19.60 11.84
CA ASN A 65 -6.84 -19.76 10.39
C ASN A 65 -8.14 -20.49 9.96
N ASN A 66 -8.62 -21.47 10.73
CA ASN A 66 -9.88 -22.14 10.45
C ASN A 66 -11.09 -21.19 10.60
N ILE A 67 -11.12 -20.39 11.66
CA ILE A 67 -12.20 -19.42 11.92
C ILE A 67 -12.14 -18.28 10.90
N TYR A 68 -10.94 -17.79 10.58
CA TYR A 68 -10.76 -16.77 9.56
C TYR A 68 -11.18 -17.27 8.18
N SER A 69 -10.82 -18.51 7.81
CA SER A 69 -11.22 -19.13 6.55
C SER A 69 -12.74 -19.12 6.37
N ASP A 70 -13.51 -19.42 7.43
CA ASP A 70 -14.98 -19.39 7.39
C ASP A 70 -15.55 -17.97 7.17
N GLN A 71 -14.84 -16.94 7.62
CA GLN A 71 -15.27 -15.53 7.54
C GLN A 71 -14.58 -14.75 6.40
N ARG A 72 -13.67 -15.39 5.66
CA ARG A 72 -12.78 -14.76 4.69
C ARG A 72 -13.53 -13.97 3.63
N ALA A 73 -14.66 -14.49 3.16
CA ALA A 73 -15.50 -13.84 2.15
C ALA A 73 -16.06 -12.49 2.65
N GLU A 74 -16.55 -12.43 3.88
CA GLU A 74 -17.07 -11.19 4.47
C GLU A 74 -15.94 -10.22 4.83
N ALA A 75 -14.82 -10.73 5.34
CA ALA A 75 -13.61 -9.93 5.56
C ALA A 75 -13.13 -9.27 4.24
N ARG A 76 -13.16 -10.01 3.13
CA ARG A 76 -12.85 -9.50 1.78
C ARG A 76 -13.81 -8.41 1.34
N LYS A 77 -15.13 -8.60 1.48
CA LYS A 77 -16.12 -7.57 1.15
C LYS A 77 -15.92 -6.29 1.95
N ARG A 78 -15.65 -6.42 3.26
CA ARG A 78 -15.35 -5.29 4.14
C ARG A 78 -14.12 -4.52 3.65
N ILE A 79 -13.01 -5.22 3.40
CA ILE A 79 -11.77 -4.52 3.01
C ILE A 79 -11.86 -3.90 1.61
N ILE A 80 -12.58 -4.53 0.69
CA ILE A 80 -12.93 -3.97 -0.63
C ILE A 80 -13.61 -2.61 -0.45
N SER A 81 -14.63 -2.55 0.41
CA SER A 81 -15.34 -1.31 0.72
C SER A 81 -14.44 -0.25 1.33
N ILE A 82 -13.56 -0.62 2.26
CA ILE A 82 -12.60 0.31 2.88
C ILE A 82 -11.60 0.83 1.85
N LYS A 83 -11.01 -0.05 1.04
CA LYS A 83 -10.01 0.31 0.02
C LYS A 83 -10.59 1.20 -1.08
N LYS A 84 -11.89 1.11 -1.37
CA LYS A 84 -12.56 2.01 -2.32
C LYS A 84 -12.35 3.49 -1.96
N ASP A 85 -12.45 3.81 -0.68
CA ASP A 85 -12.27 5.18 -0.18
C ASP A 85 -10.83 5.46 0.27
N ARG A 86 -9.91 4.52 0.07
CA ARG A 86 -8.49 4.65 0.41
C ARG A 86 -7.57 4.44 -0.78
N SER A 87 -8.12 4.33 -1.99
CA SER A 87 -7.34 4.10 -3.20
C SER A 87 -7.61 5.15 -4.26
N ILE A 88 -6.59 5.42 -5.07
CA ILE A 88 -6.68 6.41 -6.14
C ILE A 88 -5.73 6.05 -7.27
N ASN A 89 -6.24 6.13 -8.50
CA ASN A 89 -5.42 6.01 -9.70
C ASN A 89 -4.71 7.36 -9.94
N LEU A 90 -3.40 7.31 -10.14
CA LEU A 90 -2.56 8.45 -10.46
C LEU A 90 -2.08 8.32 -11.90
N GLY A 91 -2.97 8.67 -12.83
CA GLY A 91 -2.78 8.40 -14.26
C GLY A 91 -3.03 6.93 -14.62
N PRO A 92 -2.58 6.48 -15.81
CA PRO A 92 -2.94 5.17 -16.34
C PRO A 92 -2.14 3.99 -15.77
N LEU A 93 -1.03 4.23 -15.09
CA LEU A 93 -0.10 3.17 -14.66
C LEU A 93 0.08 3.07 -13.16
N LEU A 94 -0.27 4.12 -12.41
CA LEU A 94 -0.03 4.13 -10.96
C LEU A 94 -1.35 4.05 -10.22
N ARG A 95 -1.38 3.23 -9.18
CA ARG A 95 -2.42 3.22 -8.17
C ARG A 95 -1.78 3.35 -6.80
N ILE A 96 -2.33 4.21 -5.96
CA ILE A 96 -1.90 4.37 -4.57
C ILE A 96 -3.03 3.90 -3.67
N VAL A 97 -2.71 3.05 -2.70
CA VAL A 97 -3.63 2.56 -1.66
C VAL A 97 -3.08 2.97 -0.31
N PHE A 98 -3.79 3.83 0.41
CA PHE A 98 -3.40 4.31 1.73
C PHE A 98 -3.73 3.28 2.81
N GLU A 99 -2.77 3.00 3.68
CA GLU A 99 -2.88 1.97 4.71
C GLU A 99 -3.48 2.53 6.00
N ASN A 100 -4.23 1.71 6.74
CA ASN A 100 -4.72 1.95 8.09
C ASN A 100 -4.75 0.64 8.88
N HIS A 101 -5.25 0.69 10.12
CA HIS A 101 -5.35 -0.51 10.97
C HIS A 101 -6.11 -1.66 10.29
N ASP A 102 -7.24 -1.38 9.64
CA ASP A 102 -8.07 -2.40 9.01
C ASP A 102 -7.39 -3.05 7.79
N THR A 103 -6.70 -2.26 6.97
CA THR A 103 -5.98 -2.79 5.80
C THR A 103 -4.81 -3.67 6.23
N VAL A 104 -4.07 -3.26 7.26
CA VAL A 104 -2.95 -4.01 7.82
C VAL A 104 -3.43 -5.29 8.52
N LEU A 105 -4.49 -5.23 9.33
CA LEU A 105 -5.09 -6.40 9.98
C LEU A 105 -5.52 -7.44 8.95
N PHE A 106 -6.19 -6.99 7.88
CA PHE A 106 -6.62 -7.88 6.81
C PHE A 106 -5.42 -8.54 6.10
N GLN A 107 -4.35 -7.79 5.84
CA GLN A 107 -3.16 -8.35 5.21
C GLN A 107 -2.46 -9.38 6.10
N ILE A 108 -2.31 -9.11 7.40
CA ILE A 108 -1.75 -10.07 8.37
C ILE A 108 -2.57 -11.37 8.34
N GLN A 109 -3.88 -11.27 8.49
CA GLN A 109 -4.76 -12.45 8.50
C GLN A 109 -4.62 -13.29 7.24
N GLU A 110 -4.60 -12.67 6.07
CA GLU A 110 -4.43 -13.44 4.85
C GLU A 110 -3.01 -14.01 4.70
N MET A 111 -1.97 -13.31 5.15
CA MET A 111 -0.60 -13.84 5.15
C MET A 111 -0.52 -15.11 6.00
N LEU A 112 -1.06 -15.06 7.22
CA LEU A 112 -1.09 -16.20 8.13
C LEU A 112 -1.88 -17.38 7.55
N LEU A 113 -2.99 -17.11 6.86
CA LEU A 113 -3.80 -18.14 6.21
C LEU A 113 -3.06 -18.79 5.02
N VAL A 114 -2.49 -17.98 4.13
CA VAL A 114 -1.81 -18.46 2.91
C VAL A 114 -0.57 -19.29 3.25
N GLU A 115 0.22 -18.83 4.22
CA GLU A 115 1.44 -19.52 4.65
C GLU A 115 1.17 -20.60 5.72
N GLY A 116 -0.08 -20.74 6.18
CA GLY A 116 -0.44 -21.69 7.23
C GLY A 116 0.27 -21.42 8.57
N ILE A 117 0.60 -20.15 8.85
CA ILE A 117 1.29 -19.75 10.07
C ILE A 117 0.28 -19.73 11.22
N SER A 118 0.52 -20.57 12.23
CA SER A 118 -0.29 -20.60 13.46
C SER A 118 0.55 -20.64 14.74
N ASP A 119 1.88 -20.71 14.60
CA ASP A 119 2.79 -20.65 15.74
C ASP A 119 2.79 -19.22 16.33
N PRO A 120 2.53 -19.04 17.64
CA PRO A 120 2.37 -17.71 18.23
C PRO A 120 3.56 -16.78 18.03
N GLN A 121 4.79 -17.31 18.03
CA GLN A 121 5.98 -16.48 17.83
C GLN A 121 6.04 -15.99 16.38
N LYS A 122 5.84 -16.88 15.41
CA LYS A 122 5.79 -16.51 13.99
C LYS A 122 4.64 -15.57 13.67
N VAL A 123 3.48 -15.77 14.29
CA VAL A 123 2.34 -14.84 14.17
C VAL A 123 2.75 -13.45 14.65
N GLN A 124 3.44 -13.35 15.79
CA GLN A 124 3.91 -12.06 16.30
C GLN A 124 4.95 -11.41 15.37
N GLU A 125 5.86 -12.20 14.78
CA GLU A 125 6.84 -11.71 13.79
C GLU A 125 6.15 -11.08 12.56
N GLU A 126 5.07 -11.70 12.06
CA GLU A 126 4.25 -11.12 10.99
C GLU A 126 3.53 -9.85 11.46
N ILE A 127 2.86 -9.88 12.62
CA ILE A 127 2.19 -8.70 13.18
C ILE A 127 3.15 -7.52 13.29
N ASP A 128 4.36 -7.74 13.81
CA ASP A 128 5.35 -6.70 14.01
C ASP A 128 5.81 -6.11 12.67
N THR A 129 6.09 -6.96 11.68
CA THR A 129 6.47 -6.56 10.32
C THR A 129 5.39 -5.70 9.67
N TYR A 130 4.15 -6.15 9.69
CA TYR A 130 3.03 -5.45 9.05
C TYR A 130 2.62 -4.17 9.78
N ASN A 131 2.78 -4.11 11.11
CA ASN A 131 2.55 -2.89 11.86
C ASN A 131 3.51 -1.76 11.49
N GLU A 132 4.65 -2.05 10.84
CA GLU A 132 5.52 -1.01 10.28
C GLU A 132 4.85 -0.25 9.13
N LEU A 133 3.86 -0.86 8.46
CA LEU A 133 3.10 -0.20 7.38
C LEU A 133 2.09 0.82 7.90
N LEU A 134 1.80 0.83 9.21
CA LEU A 134 0.88 1.79 9.79
C LEU A 134 1.50 3.19 9.81
N PRO A 135 0.70 4.24 9.56
CA PRO A 135 1.20 5.60 9.59
C PRO A 135 1.63 5.98 11.01
N ALA A 136 2.77 6.65 11.13
CA ALA A 136 3.16 7.32 12.36
C ALA A 136 2.26 8.55 12.62
N LYS A 137 2.45 9.22 13.78
CA LYS A 137 1.75 10.47 14.06
C LYS A 137 2.02 11.51 12.97
N ASN A 138 0.95 12.13 12.46
CA ASN A 138 1.00 13.15 11.41
C ASN A 138 1.78 12.69 10.17
N GLU A 139 1.55 11.45 9.78
CA GLU A 139 2.10 10.79 8.60
C GLU A 139 0.95 10.09 7.86
N LEU A 140 1.10 9.88 6.56
CA LEU A 140 0.28 8.91 5.83
C LEU A 140 1.20 7.83 5.29
N SER A 141 0.76 6.57 5.33
CA SER A 141 1.44 5.46 4.66
C SER A 141 0.57 4.93 3.54
N ALA A 142 1.22 4.45 2.48
CA ALA A 142 0.54 3.89 1.33
C ALA A 142 1.41 2.89 0.58
N VAL A 143 0.75 2.10 -0.25
CA VAL A 143 1.38 1.24 -1.24
C VAL A 143 1.11 1.80 -2.62
N LEU A 144 2.18 2.04 -3.38
CA LEU A 144 2.15 2.39 -4.78
C LEU A 144 2.30 1.13 -5.63
N PHE A 145 1.37 0.94 -6.55
CA PHE A 145 1.37 -0.11 -7.55
C PHE A 145 1.66 0.49 -8.92
N ILE A 146 2.52 -0.18 -9.68
CA ILE A 146 2.69 0.00 -11.12
C ILE A 146 1.81 -1.06 -11.80
N GLU A 147 0.63 -0.64 -12.22
CA GLU A 147 -0.39 -1.48 -12.83
C GLU A 147 -0.07 -1.75 -14.31
N ILE A 148 0.42 -2.96 -14.61
CA ILE A 148 0.72 -3.43 -15.97
C ILE A 148 -0.25 -4.54 -16.34
N THR A 149 -0.97 -4.39 -17.45
CA THR A 149 -2.01 -5.35 -17.87
C THR A 149 -1.54 -6.32 -18.96
N SER A 150 -0.33 -6.13 -19.51
CA SER A 150 0.20 -6.89 -20.65
C SER A 150 1.59 -7.42 -20.33
N GLU A 151 1.77 -8.74 -20.44
CA GLU A 151 2.98 -9.46 -20.00
C GLU A 151 4.21 -9.02 -20.80
N ASP A 152 4.04 -8.86 -22.11
CA ASP A 152 5.05 -8.35 -23.04
C ASP A 152 5.49 -6.90 -22.73
N LYS A 153 4.70 -6.12 -22.00
CA LYS A 153 5.00 -4.71 -21.66
C LYS A 153 5.63 -4.52 -20.30
N VAL A 154 5.76 -5.58 -19.52
CA VAL A 154 6.23 -5.51 -18.14
C VAL A 154 7.61 -4.91 -18.04
N ARG A 155 8.58 -5.53 -18.70
CA ARG A 155 9.98 -5.09 -18.68
C ARG A 155 10.14 -3.68 -19.25
N GLU A 156 9.50 -3.39 -20.37
CA GLU A 156 9.53 -2.06 -21.00
C GLU A 156 8.99 -0.98 -20.06
N THR A 157 7.87 -1.25 -19.38
CA THR A 157 7.24 -0.29 -18.48
C THR A 157 8.10 -0.02 -17.25
N LEU A 158 8.64 -1.05 -16.62
CA LEU A 158 9.51 -0.90 -15.45
C LEU A 158 10.84 -0.22 -15.81
N ASP A 159 11.44 -0.55 -16.96
CA ASP A 159 12.64 0.12 -17.43
C ASP A 159 12.38 1.60 -17.73
N ARG A 160 11.23 1.94 -18.31
CA ARG A 160 10.83 3.33 -18.55
C ARG A 160 10.61 4.12 -17.27
N LEU A 161 10.07 3.50 -16.22
CA LEU A 161 9.80 4.16 -14.93
C LEU A 161 11.00 4.20 -14.00
N ARG A 162 12.15 3.65 -14.39
CA ARG A 162 13.40 3.60 -13.60
C ARG A 162 13.71 4.90 -12.88
N GLY A 163 13.75 4.84 -11.55
CA GLY A 163 14.03 5.99 -10.69
C GLY A 163 12.79 6.61 -10.04
N ILE A 164 11.57 6.16 -10.41
CA ILE A 164 10.33 6.59 -9.75
C ILE A 164 10.34 6.31 -8.24
N ASP A 165 11.11 5.32 -7.77
CA ASP A 165 11.22 4.90 -6.38
C ASP A 165 12.40 5.54 -5.61
N ARG A 166 13.17 6.43 -6.23
CA ARG A 166 14.42 6.99 -5.65
C ARG A 166 14.42 8.50 -5.52
N GLN A 167 13.85 9.21 -6.49
CA GLN A 167 13.71 10.66 -6.42
C GLN A 167 12.36 11.00 -5.78
N PRO A 168 12.18 12.21 -5.23
CA PRO A 168 10.86 12.67 -4.81
C PRO A 168 9.99 12.83 -6.07
N SER A 169 9.36 11.74 -6.47
CA SER A 169 8.56 11.60 -7.69
C SER A 169 7.08 11.60 -7.38
N ILE A 170 6.68 11.26 -6.16
CA ILE A 170 5.29 11.26 -5.72
C ILE A 170 5.12 12.36 -4.68
N HIS A 171 4.11 13.21 -4.85
CA HIS A 171 3.85 14.33 -3.96
C HIS A 171 2.37 14.46 -3.64
N LEU A 172 2.08 14.87 -2.40
CA LEU A 172 0.84 15.54 -2.05
C LEU A 172 1.00 17.04 -2.29
N VAL A 173 0.11 17.64 -3.09
CA VAL A 173 0.17 19.05 -3.48
C VAL A 173 -1.03 19.78 -2.91
N PHE A 174 -0.75 20.90 -2.24
CA PHE A 174 -1.70 21.85 -1.67
C PHE A 174 -1.47 23.23 -2.28
N PRO A 175 -2.41 24.18 -2.13
CA PRO A 175 -2.18 25.57 -2.55
C PRO A 175 -0.94 26.21 -1.90
N SER A 176 -0.61 25.81 -0.67
CA SER A 176 0.48 26.34 0.13
C SER A 176 1.84 25.64 -0.10
N GLY A 177 1.90 24.57 -0.90
CA GLY A 177 3.14 23.83 -1.14
C GLY A 177 2.92 22.34 -1.42
N LYS A 178 4.02 21.57 -1.44
CA LYS A 178 3.98 20.12 -1.65
C LYS A 178 4.73 19.35 -0.58
N ILE A 179 4.26 18.14 -0.31
CA ILE A 179 4.86 17.16 0.61
C ILE A 179 5.27 15.96 -0.23
N SER A 180 6.58 15.71 -0.32
CA SER A 180 7.11 14.58 -1.08
C SER A 180 6.96 13.29 -0.29
N ALA A 181 6.58 12.23 -1.01
CA ALA A 181 6.64 10.88 -0.48
C ALA A 181 8.09 10.46 -0.23
N ILE A 182 8.29 9.67 0.82
CA ILE A 182 9.51 8.93 1.10
C ILE A 182 9.21 7.47 0.77
N PHE A 183 10.00 6.87 -0.11
CA PHE A 183 9.93 5.44 -0.37
C PHE A 183 10.62 4.69 0.77
N GLU A 184 9.99 3.66 1.32
CA GLU A 184 10.69 2.75 2.23
C GLU A 184 11.65 1.89 1.42
N SER A 185 12.92 1.99 1.78
CA SER A 185 14.13 1.36 1.21
C SER A 185 14.94 2.17 0.19
N ASP A 186 16.17 2.46 0.62
CA ASP A 186 17.32 2.90 -0.16
C ASP A 186 17.84 1.68 -0.95
N ARG A 187 17.23 1.38 -2.10
CA ARG A 187 17.60 0.21 -2.93
C ARG A 187 18.83 0.53 -3.77
N SER A 188 19.98 0.58 -3.12
CA SER A 188 21.27 0.61 -3.78
C SER A 188 21.63 -0.77 -4.35
N GLU A 189 22.10 -0.73 -5.60
CA GLU A 189 22.86 -1.73 -6.36
C GLU A 189 22.17 -2.89 -7.10
N ASP A 190 20.98 -3.37 -6.73
CA ASP A 190 20.34 -4.43 -7.54
C ASP A 190 19.37 -3.90 -8.61
N SER A 191 19.71 -4.17 -9.87
CA SER A 191 19.22 -3.57 -11.10
C SER A 191 17.73 -3.78 -11.48
N LYS A 192 16.86 -4.25 -10.57
CA LYS A 192 15.48 -4.64 -10.87
C LYS A 192 14.44 -3.82 -10.08
N MET A 193 13.60 -3.09 -10.80
CA MET A 193 12.45 -2.37 -10.24
C MET A 193 11.32 -3.35 -9.87
N SER A 194 10.71 -3.14 -8.71
CA SER A 194 9.46 -3.81 -8.28
C SER A 194 8.24 -3.10 -8.86
N SER A 195 7.14 -3.79 -9.10
CA SER A 195 5.87 -3.15 -9.43
C SER A 195 5.09 -2.65 -8.20
N VAL A 196 5.63 -2.84 -7.00
CA VAL A 196 5.00 -2.48 -5.72
C VAL A 196 6.01 -1.78 -4.84
N HIS A 197 5.63 -0.64 -4.26
CA HIS A 197 6.48 0.19 -3.43
C HIS A 197 5.74 0.72 -2.20
N TYR A 198 6.40 0.67 -1.05
CA TYR A 198 5.93 1.32 0.17
C TYR A 198 6.35 2.78 0.18
N ILE A 199 5.39 3.66 0.45
CA ILE A 199 5.63 5.10 0.51
C ILE A 199 5.00 5.71 1.76
N ARG A 200 5.65 6.74 2.29
CA ARG A 200 5.17 7.54 3.42
C ARG A 200 5.17 9.03 3.08
N PHE A 201 4.15 9.73 3.54
CA PHE A 201 4.07 11.19 3.45
C PHE A 201 4.27 11.78 4.84
N PRO A 202 5.46 12.32 5.16
CA PRO A 202 5.74 12.93 6.45
C PRO A 202 5.07 14.30 6.53
N LEU A 203 3.79 14.33 6.88
CA LEU A 203 3.02 15.58 6.85
C LEU A 203 3.52 16.59 7.88
N GLY A 204 3.95 16.08 9.04
CA GLY A 204 4.18 16.89 10.23
C GLY A 204 2.91 17.64 10.67
N ASN A 205 3.05 18.48 11.68
CA ASN A 205 1.89 19.21 12.22
C ASN A 205 1.23 20.13 11.18
N THR A 206 2.03 20.76 10.32
CA THR A 206 1.55 21.67 9.27
C THR A 206 0.74 20.92 8.21
N GLY A 207 1.28 19.84 7.64
CA GLY A 207 0.57 19.07 6.61
C GLY A 207 -0.67 18.38 7.15
N ALA A 208 -0.62 17.86 8.38
CA ALA A 208 -1.78 17.26 9.03
C ALA A 208 -2.88 18.30 9.26
N SER A 209 -2.52 19.50 9.74
CA SER A 209 -3.45 20.61 9.92
C SER A 209 -4.05 21.07 8.59
N LEU A 210 -3.27 21.10 7.51
CA LEU A 210 -3.77 21.42 6.17
C LEU A 210 -4.83 20.41 5.75
N LEU A 211 -4.54 19.10 5.82
CA LEU A 211 -5.52 18.07 5.44
C LEU A 211 -6.79 18.13 6.29
N LYS A 212 -6.65 18.26 7.62
CA LYS A 212 -7.79 18.31 8.56
C LYS A 212 -8.69 19.51 8.34
N ASN A 213 -8.10 20.69 8.18
CA ASN A 213 -8.84 21.96 8.14
C ASN A 213 -9.14 22.44 6.72
N MET A 214 -8.78 21.65 5.70
CA MET A 214 -9.01 22.03 4.30
C MET A 214 -10.51 22.26 4.05
N LYS A 215 -10.84 23.44 3.54
CA LYS A 215 -12.20 23.87 3.25
C LYS A 215 -12.77 23.12 2.03
N GLU A 216 -14.09 23.17 1.85
CA GLU A 216 -14.76 22.50 0.74
C GLU A 216 -14.34 23.01 -0.65
N ASP A 217 -13.94 24.28 -0.75
CA ASP A 217 -13.46 24.90 -1.99
C ASP A 217 -11.95 24.71 -2.23
N GLU A 218 -11.21 24.29 -1.21
CA GLU A 218 -9.80 23.97 -1.31
C GLU A 218 -9.58 22.56 -1.87
N LYS A 219 -8.49 22.41 -2.63
CA LYS A 219 -8.18 21.16 -3.35
C LYS A 219 -6.78 20.70 -2.98
N ALA A 220 -6.65 19.41 -2.75
CA ALA A 220 -5.38 18.72 -2.65
C ALA A 220 -5.26 17.72 -3.81
N PHE A 221 -4.03 17.44 -4.22
CA PHE A 221 -3.74 16.58 -5.35
C PHE A 221 -2.64 15.58 -5.01
N LEU A 222 -2.67 14.43 -5.68
CA LEU A 222 -1.48 13.60 -5.86
C LEU A 222 -0.83 13.95 -7.19
N LEU A 223 0.49 14.05 -7.18
CA LEU A 223 1.31 14.33 -8.35
C LEU A 223 2.37 13.25 -8.46
N ALA A 224 2.45 12.62 -9.64
CA ALA A 224 3.63 11.92 -10.11
C ALA A 224 4.44 12.88 -10.99
N ASP A 225 5.71 13.09 -10.63
CA ASP A 225 6.67 13.98 -11.28
C ASP A 225 7.94 13.17 -11.57
N HIS A 226 7.91 12.43 -12.68
CA HIS A 226 9.02 11.62 -13.17
C HIS A 226 9.27 11.96 -14.65
N PRO A 227 10.53 12.04 -15.12
CA PRO A 227 10.84 12.43 -16.51
C PRO A 227 10.11 11.60 -17.58
N ALA A 228 9.83 10.33 -17.29
CA ALA A 228 9.12 9.43 -18.19
C ALA A 228 7.65 9.18 -17.82
N TYR A 229 7.14 9.82 -16.75
CA TYR A 229 5.77 9.69 -16.29
C TYR A 229 5.33 10.88 -15.43
N SER A 230 4.40 11.68 -15.95
CA SER A 230 3.77 12.75 -15.18
C SER A 230 2.25 12.59 -15.19
N ALA A 231 1.67 12.64 -14.00
CA ALA A 231 0.23 12.55 -13.81
C ALA A 231 -0.16 13.33 -12.56
N MET A 232 -1.34 13.95 -12.57
CA MET A 232 -1.88 14.66 -11.43
C MET A 232 -3.34 14.33 -11.28
N VAL A 233 -3.79 14.08 -10.06
CA VAL A 233 -5.18 13.74 -9.74
C VAL A 233 -5.61 14.49 -8.49
N GLN A 234 -6.82 15.06 -8.52
CA GLN A 234 -7.41 15.68 -7.34
C GLN A 234 -7.81 14.58 -6.35
N LEU A 235 -7.49 14.76 -5.07
CA LEU A 235 -7.99 13.86 -4.03
C LEU A 235 -9.53 14.00 -3.93
N PRO A 236 -10.30 12.92 -4.16
CA PRO A 236 -11.75 12.96 -4.06
C PRO A 236 -12.17 13.05 -2.58
N LEU A 237 -13.38 13.58 -2.34
CA LEU A 237 -13.89 13.78 -0.98
C LEU A 237 -13.90 12.51 -0.11
N PRO A 238 -14.33 11.33 -0.58
CA PRO A 238 -14.29 10.12 0.24
C PRO A 238 -12.86 9.78 0.73
N LEU A 239 -11.87 9.94 -0.15
CA LEU A 239 -10.47 9.73 0.20
C LEU A 239 -9.98 10.75 1.23
N LEU A 240 -10.27 12.03 1.01
CA LEU A 240 -9.92 13.08 1.98
C LEU A 240 -10.54 12.82 3.35
N SER A 241 -11.83 12.48 3.40
CA SER A 241 -12.53 12.14 4.64
C SER A 241 -11.88 10.95 5.34
N SER A 242 -11.52 9.90 4.60
CA SER A 242 -10.84 8.73 5.17
C SER A 242 -9.41 9.03 5.64
N LEU A 243 -8.65 9.89 4.96
CA LEU A 243 -7.30 10.26 5.41
C LEU A 243 -7.35 11.17 6.65
N ARG A 244 -8.35 12.06 6.73
CA ARG A 244 -8.53 12.95 7.89
C ARG A 244 -8.79 12.19 9.19
N SER A 245 -9.49 11.06 9.12
CA SER A 245 -9.74 10.22 10.31
C SER A 245 -8.47 9.57 10.86
N ASP A 246 -7.38 9.58 10.09
CA ASP A 246 -6.12 8.93 10.48
C ASP A 246 -5.12 9.87 11.14
N LEU A 247 -5.44 11.15 11.24
CA LEU A 247 -4.54 12.20 11.73
C LEU A 247 -4.95 12.65 13.13
N ASP A 248 -3.98 13.11 13.94
CA ASP A 248 -4.15 13.65 15.31
C ASP A 248 -4.63 15.09 15.34
#